data_AF-A0A9D9HT77-F1
#
_entry.id   AF-A0A9D9HT77-F1
#
_cell.length_a   1.000
_cell.length_b   1.000
_cell.length_c   1.000
_cell.angle_alpha   90.00
_cell.angle_beta   90.00
_cell.angle_gamma   90.00
#
_symmetry.space_group_name_H-M   'P 1'
#
loop_
_entity.id
_entity.type
_entity.pdbx_description
1 polymer ?
#
loop_
_entity_poly.entity_id
_entity_poly.type
_entity_poly.pdbx_seq_one_letter_code
_entity_poly.pdbx_strand_id
1 'polypeptide(L)'
;MKQYTKYFVLGLITLFAIIATFSSLYYPPLHNKKYNFHTKNVVDDIAVIAQTPHSVEHPNERAKIRDYLVARLRELGGDVRIFHEDSVKNYVTGHTYVDNIVADFAPSATENISYILLIAHYDSRFAQDVRGTTVYSFGAADDGYGVGICLELARGALTYRNEWSNGIRILLTDCEEPKMVGMKTIYANHPELFEDVALACNIDARGVKGPALLFETSPQNNKIMELYKEAQYPYGYSLTASVYRVLPNNTDFSIIKNDIAGLNFSVIDNLRYYHTDKDHFDNISPRSIAHYGGQLAPIIKEYLTNPSYTKESFKGEEDAVYFTLPPFGMCLYNRTTWLISNLIILLLSIWALVIMKRHGNLKFGNAMKEAGIITGIALAWACLGTAVAYLVSKAYGLAFNPVDIRYVGCDNLLLFLLLAGLVASIVWVWKKMQFNGSGTIITLILLSILSYLFLNGENFFFLIPLLCISFTIVLYRLIRWNIWGYFAFIPLLLYAISMGYIFYTALTIGSVGVLLFVGCYVLTSVLCILKCIK
;
A
#
# COMPACT_ATOMS: atom_id res chain seq x y z
N MET A 1 -26.45 4.77 35.53
CA MET A 1 -26.55 4.06 34.23
C MET A 1 -26.03 4.83 33.01
N LYS A 2 -26.06 6.18 32.93
CA LYS A 2 -25.73 6.90 31.67
C LYS A 2 -24.25 6.92 31.22
N GLN A 3 -23.27 6.77 32.11
CA GLN A 3 -21.84 6.91 31.76
C GLN A 3 -21.20 5.59 31.32
N TYR A 4 -21.52 4.48 32.01
CA TYR A 4 -21.03 3.14 31.65
C TYR A 4 -21.54 2.69 30.27
N THR A 5 -22.79 2.99 29.94
CA THR A 5 -23.34 2.69 28.60
C THR A 5 -22.60 3.44 27.49
N LYS A 6 -22.18 4.70 27.70
CA LYS A 6 -21.39 5.46 26.71
C LYS A 6 -20.02 4.83 26.45
N TYR A 7 -19.29 4.49 27.51
CA TYR A 7 -17.99 3.84 27.37
C TYR A 7 -18.10 2.44 26.76
N PHE A 8 -19.16 1.71 27.09
CA PHE A 8 -19.47 0.43 26.47
C PHE A 8 -19.71 0.57 24.95
N VAL A 9 -20.52 1.54 24.52
CA VAL A 9 -20.77 1.82 23.08
C VAL A 9 -19.49 2.22 22.36
N LEU A 10 -18.65 3.07 22.95
CA LEU A 10 -17.35 3.44 22.35
C LEU A 10 -16.39 2.25 22.26
N GLY A 11 -16.41 1.37 23.26
CA GLY A 11 -15.68 0.11 23.24
C GLY A 11 -16.14 -0.80 22.11
N LEU A 12 -17.45 -0.95 21.93
CA LEU A 12 -18.03 -1.71 20.81
C LEU A 12 -17.69 -1.11 19.44
N ILE A 13 -17.73 0.23 19.29
CA ILE A 13 -17.31 0.90 18.05
C ILE A 13 -15.84 0.67 17.76
N THR A 14 -14.99 0.73 18.79
CA THR A 14 -13.54 0.47 18.64
C THR A 14 -13.30 -0.97 18.24
N LEU A 15 -13.97 -1.92 18.90
CA LEU A 15 -13.89 -3.34 18.55
C LEU A 15 -14.40 -3.60 17.12
N PHE A 16 -15.53 -2.98 16.74
CA PHE A 16 -16.05 -3.03 15.38
C PHE A 16 -15.03 -2.49 14.38
N ALA A 17 -14.41 -1.33 14.64
CA ALA A 17 -13.43 -0.75 13.75
C ALA A 17 -12.22 -1.67 13.55
N ILE A 18 -11.70 -2.26 14.64
CA ILE A 18 -10.62 -3.26 14.59
C ILE A 18 -11.05 -4.47 13.76
N ILE A 19 -12.19 -5.09 14.07
CA ILE A 19 -12.67 -6.27 13.36
C ILE A 19 -12.93 -5.94 11.89
N ALA A 20 -13.58 -4.83 11.57
CA ALA A 20 -13.87 -4.42 10.21
C ALA A 20 -12.59 -4.17 9.40
N THR A 21 -11.61 -3.47 9.97
CA THR A 21 -10.31 -3.24 9.32
C THR A 21 -9.56 -4.54 9.09
N PHE A 22 -9.42 -5.41 10.09
CA PHE A 22 -8.63 -6.62 9.91
C PHE A 22 -9.37 -7.70 9.11
N SER A 23 -10.69 -7.85 9.27
CA SER A 23 -11.47 -8.77 8.44
C SER A 23 -11.45 -8.37 6.98
N SER A 24 -11.35 -7.07 6.67
CA SER A 24 -11.28 -6.63 5.28
C SER A 24 -10.03 -6.99 4.54
N LEU A 25 -8.94 -7.24 5.27
CA LEU A 25 -7.69 -7.72 4.71
C LEU A 25 -7.79 -9.20 4.27
N TYR A 26 -8.88 -9.90 4.61
CA TYR A 26 -9.09 -11.33 4.33
C TYR A 26 -10.32 -11.62 3.44
N TYR A 27 -10.90 -10.61 2.78
CA TYR A 27 -12.18 -10.75 2.08
C TYR A 27 -12.24 -11.60 0.79
N PRO A 28 -11.21 -11.76 -0.05
CA PRO A 28 -11.43 -12.42 -1.33
C PRO A 28 -11.62 -13.95 -1.15
N PRO A 29 -12.61 -14.55 -1.85
CA PRO A 29 -12.73 -16.00 -1.91
C PRO A 29 -11.50 -16.59 -2.63
N LEU A 30 -11.05 -17.78 -2.22
CA LEU A 30 -9.91 -18.48 -2.86
C LEU A 30 -10.21 -18.93 -4.30
N HIS A 31 -11.48 -18.89 -4.70
CA HIS A 31 -11.90 -19.10 -6.06
C HIS A 31 -12.88 -17.98 -6.42
N ASN A 32 -12.45 -17.10 -7.33
CA ASN A 32 -13.29 -16.07 -7.90
C ASN A 32 -13.97 -16.58 -9.17
N LYS A 33 -15.18 -17.11 -9.01
CA LYS A 33 -15.99 -17.69 -10.10
C LYS A 33 -16.30 -16.69 -11.22
N LYS A 34 -16.42 -15.39 -10.90
CA LYS A 34 -16.81 -14.35 -11.88
C LYS A 34 -15.74 -14.15 -12.96
N TYR A 35 -14.48 -14.31 -12.58
CA TYR A 35 -13.32 -14.09 -13.46
C TYR A 35 -12.52 -15.37 -13.71
N ASN A 36 -13.06 -16.53 -13.31
CA ASN A 36 -12.38 -17.82 -13.36
C ASN A 36 -10.96 -17.76 -12.80
N PHE A 37 -10.73 -17.08 -11.66
CA PHE A 37 -9.42 -17.02 -11.00
C PHE A 37 -9.38 -18.02 -9.84
N HIS A 38 -8.44 -18.96 -9.89
CA HIS A 38 -8.25 -20.04 -8.93
C HIS A 38 -6.92 -19.87 -8.19
N THR A 39 -6.98 -19.48 -6.91
CA THR A 39 -5.78 -19.37 -6.06
C THR A 39 -4.98 -20.67 -5.99
N LYS A 40 -5.64 -21.83 -6.10
CA LYS A 40 -4.96 -23.13 -6.05
C LYS A 40 -3.92 -23.27 -7.17
N ASN A 41 -4.23 -22.83 -8.39
CA ASN A 41 -3.31 -22.97 -9.51
C ASN A 41 -2.02 -22.17 -9.28
N VAL A 42 -2.17 -20.94 -8.79
CA VAL A 42 -1.04 -20.08 -8.39
C VAL A 42 -0.20 -20.77 -7.30
N VAL A 43 -0.85 -21.35 -6.28
CA VAL A 43 -0.15 -22.09 -5.22
C VAL A 43 0.61 -23.30 -5.76
N ASP A 44 0.02 -24.03 -6.72
CA ASP A 44 0.66 -25.18 -7.35
C ASP A 44 1.90 -24.75 -8.17
N ASP A 45 1.82 -23.63 -8.90
CA ASP A 45 2.96 -23.07 -9.63
C ASP A 45 4.10 -22.64 -8.67
N ILE A 46 3.77 -21.97 -7.55
CA ILE A 46 4.75 -21.57 -6.54
C ILE A 46 5.44 -22.80 -5.91
N ALA A 47 4.72 -23.91 -5.72
CA ALA A 47 5.29 -25.15 -5.20
C ALA A 47 6.38 -25.75 -6.11
N VAL A 48 6.39 -25.39 -7.39
CA VAL A 48 7.44 -25.77 -8.34
C VAL A 48 8.57 -24.74 -8.35
N ILE A 49 8.23 -23.46 -8.40
CA ILE A 49 9.20 -22.35 -8.48
C ILE A 49 10.07 -22.31 -7.22
N ALA A 50 9.46 -22.41 -6.05
CA ALA A 50 10.13 -22.17 -4.77
C ALA A 50 10.72 -23.44 -4.12
N GLN A 51 11.05 -24.46 -4.92
CA GLN A 51 11.67 -25.69 -4.40
C GLN A 51 13.11 -25.48 -3.94
N THR A 52 13.84 -24.63 -4.65
CA THR A 52 15.25 -24.33 -4.39
C THR A 52 15.53 -22.86 -4.68
N PRO A 53 16.50 -22.22 -4.00
CA PRO A 53 17.00 -20.92 -4.39
C PRO A 53 17.43 -20.90 -5.87
N HIS A 54 17.08 -19.83 -6.59
CA HIS A 54 17.25 -19.71 -8.03
C HIS A 54 17.64 -18.27 -8.44
N SER A 55 18.48 -17.64 -7.63
CA SER A 55 19.06 -16.31 -7.88
C SER A 55 20.13 -16.30 -8.98
N VAL A 56 20.74 -15.14 -9.25
CA VAL A 56 21.98 -15.00 -10.06
C VAL A 56 23.14 -15.92 -9.66
N GLU A 57 23.23 -16.32 -8.39
CA GLU A 57 24.24 -17.28 -7.90
C GLU A 57 23.91 -18.75 -8.24
N HIS A 58 22.70 -19.01 -8.74
CA HIS A 58 22.13 -20.34 -9.00
C HIS A 58 21.64 -20.46 -10.47
N PRO A 59 22.54 -20.33 -11.46
CA PRO A 59 22.15 -20.25 -12.87
C PRO A 59 21.42 -21.51 -13.38
N ASN A 60 21.79 -22.70 -12.89
CA ASN A 60 21.15 -23.94 -13.33
C ASN A 60 19.71 -24.05 -12.83
N GLU A 61 19.46 -23.72 -11.57
CA GLU A 61 18.15 -23.72 -10.93
C GLU A 61 17.26 -22.68 -11.61
N ARG A 62 17.80 -21.50 -11.86
CA ARG A 62 17.11 -20.43 -12.58
C ARG A 62 16.73 -20.81 -14.01
N ALA A 63 17.62 -21.50 -14.74
CA ALA A 63 17.30 -22.03 -16.06
C ALA A 63 16.16 -23.07 -16.03
N LYS A 64 16.09 -23.92 -14.98
CA LYS A 64 14.97 -24.86 -14.81
C LYS A 64 13.64 -24.12 -14.58
N ILE A 65 13.66 -23.05 -13.78
CA ILE A 65 12.48 -22.20 -13.56
C ILE A 65 12.05 -21.53 -14.87
N ARG A 66 12.99 -20.94 -15.62
CA ARG A 66 12.73 -20.36 -16.96
C ARG A 66 12.04 -21.39 -17.88
N ASP A 67 12.59 -22.60 -17.95
CA ASP A 67 12.06 -23.66 -18.83
C ASP A 67 10.66 -24.11 -18.41
N TYR A 68 10.40 -24.22 -17.10
CA TYR A 68 9.07 -24.48 -16.54
C TYR A 68 8.07 -23.40 -16.97
N LEU A 69 8.42 -22.12 -16.80
CA LEU A 69 7.55 -20.99 -17.11
C LEU A 69 7.26 -20.88 -18.60
N VAL A 70 8.26 -21.09 -19.45
CA VAL A 70 8.10 -21.16 -20.91
C VAL A 70 7.13 -22.29 -21.29
N ALA A 71 7.24 -23.46 -20.67
CA ALA A 71 6.32 -24.57 -20.92
C ALA A 71 4.88 -24.23 -20.48
N ARG A 72 4.70 -23.65 -19.28
CA ARG A 72 3.39 -23.22 -18.78
C ARG A 72 2.73 -22.17 -19.69
N LEU A 73 3.47 -21.16 -20.12
CA LEU A 73 2.96 -20.12 -21.02
C LEU A 73 2.56 -20.67 -22.40
N ARG A 74 3.34 -21.61 -22.95
CA ARG A 74 3.02 -22.31 -24.21
C ARG A 74 1.79 -23.20 -24.07
N GLU A 75 1.64 -23.90 -22.94
CA GLU A 75 0.47 -24.73 -22.64
C GLU A 75 -0.83 -23.90 -22.58
N LEU A 76 -0.73 -22.65 -22.08
CA LEU A 76 -1.84 -21.69 -22.11
C LEU A 76 -2.13 -21.14 -23.52
N GLY A 77 -1.26 -21.41 -24.51
CA GLY A 77 -1.40 -20.96 -25.89
C GLY A 77 -0.83 -19.57 -26.17
N GLY A 78 0.12 -19.09 -25.35
CA GLY A 78 0.83 -17.83 -25.59
C GLY A 78 1.93 -17.98 -26.65
N ASP A 79 2.21 -16.89 -27.37
CA ASP A 79 3.37 -16.80 -28.26
C ASP A 79 4.62 -16.41 -27.42
N VAL A 80 5.40 -17.43 -27.05
CA VAL A 80 6.49 -17.30 -26.06
C VAL A 80 7.85 -17.11 -26.73
N ARG A 81 8.52 -16.02 -26.38
CA ARG A 81 9.88 -15.66 -26.79
C ARG A 81 10.78 -15.49 -25.58
N ILE A 82 12.03 -15.94 -25.70
CA ILE A 82 13.08 -15.71 -24.70
C ILE A 82 14.04 -14.67 -25.28
N PHE A 83 14.28 -13.61 -24.52
CA PHE A 83 15.24 -12.56 -24.84
C PHE A 83 16.50 -12.80 -24.02
N HIS A 84 17.46 -13.48 -24.65
CA HIS A 84 18.73 -13.86 -24.05
C HIS A 84 19.79 -12.79 -24.27
N GLU A 85 20.42 -12.37 -23.18
CA GLU A 85 21.52 -11.40 -23.18
C GLU A 85 22.66 -11.95 -22.31
N ASP A 86 23.83 -12.14 -22.92
CA ASP A 86 24.99 -12.69 -22.22
C ASP A 86 25.91 -11.59 -21.69
N SER A 87 26.73 -11.91 -20.69
CA SER A 87 27.73 -11.01 -20.11
C SER A 87 27.16 -9.66 -19.64
N VAL A 88 25.94 -9.67 -19.10
CA VAL A 88 25.28 -8.50 -18.51
C VAL A 88 25.88 -8.21 -17.14
N LYS A 89 26.34 -6.96 -16.96
CA LYS A 89 27.00 -6.53 -15.73
C LYS A 89 26.01 -6.47 -14.56
N ASN A 90 26.40 -7.04 -13.43
CA ASN A 90 25.68 -6.93 -12.17
C ASN A 90 26.67 -6.81 -10.98
N TYR A 91 26.21 -6.34 -9.82
CA TYR A 91 27.09 -6.08 -8.67
C TYR A 91 27.35 -7.30 -7.77
N VAL A 92 26.70 -8.43 -8.04
CA VAL A 92 26.73 -9.64 -7.20
C VAL A 92 27.79 -10.60 -7.73
N THR A 93 27.65 -11.04 -8.99
CA THR A 93 28.56 -11.98 -9.65
C THR A 93 29.52 -11.29 -10.63
N GLY A 94 29.40 -9.96 -10.81
CA GLY A 94 30.16 -9.18 -11.78
C GLY A 94 29.49 -9.20 -13.16
N HIS A 95 29.31 -10.38 -13.75
CA HIS A 95 28.55 -10.59 -14.98
C HIS A 95 27.69 -11.86 -14.88
N THR A 96 26.55 -11.86 -15.57
CA THR A 96 25.64 -13.00 -15.69
C THR A 96 24.98 -12.94 -17.07
N TYR A 97 24.41 -14.05 -17.53
CA TYR A 97 23.38 -13.99 -18.56
C TYR A 97 22.04 -13.54 -17.93
N VAL A 98 21.16 -13.00 -18.76
CA VAL A 98 19.77 -12.62 -18.46
C VAL A 98 18.87 -13.29 -19.49
N ASP A 99 17.84 -14.01 -19.04
CA ASP A 99 16.81 -14.58 -19.90
C ASP A 99 15.42 -14.05 -19.54
N ASN A 100 15.01 -12.94 -20.17
CA ASN A 100 13.65 -12.44 -19.99
C ASN A 100 12.68 -13.25 -20.86
N ILE A 101 11.51 -13.57 -20.31
CA ILE A 101 10.45 -14.32 -21.01
C ILE A 101 9.32 -13.37 -21.36
N VAL A 102 8.94 -13.31 -22.63
CA VAL A 102 7.77 -12.56 -23.11
C VAL A 102 6.77 -13.52 -23.71
N ALA A 103 5.50 -13.39 -23.34
CA ALA A 103 4.41 -14.15 -23.91
C ALA A 103 3.23 -13.26 -24.30
N ASP A 104 2.85 -13.33 -25.58
CA ASP A 104 1.73 -12.56 -26.11
C ASP A 104 0.48 -13.43 -26.25
N PHE A 105 -0.64 -12.92 -25.74
CA PHE A 105 -1.98 -13.45 -25.94
C PHE A 105 -2.79 -12.41 -26.69
N ALA A 106 -2.84 -12.54 -28.01
CA ALA A 106 -3.56 -11.60 -28.87
C ALA A 106 -5.08 -11.90 -28.94
N PRO A 107 -5.93 -10.87 -29.15
CA PRO A 107 -7.33 -11.06 -29.51
C PRO A 107 -7.48 -11.77 -30.86
N SER A 108 -8.71 -12.16 -31.22
CA SER A 108 -8.98 -12.72 -32.55
C SER A 108 -9.01 -11.65 -33.65
N ALA A 109 -9.28 -10.39 -33.28
CA ALA A 109 -9.17 -9.25 -34.18
C ALA A 109 -7.69 -8.86 -34.37
N THR A 110 -7.31 -8.44 -35.58
CA THR A 110 -5.89 -8.28 -35.95
C THR A 110 -5.44 -6.83 -36.18
N GLU A 111 -6.34 -5.85 -36.11
CA GLU A 111 -6.00 -4.45 -36.39
C GLU A 111 -6.00 -3.60 -35.11
N ASN A 112 -4.98 -2.73 -34.96
CA ASN A 112 -4.82 -1.78 -33.85
C ASN A 112 -4.88 -2.39 -32.45
N ILE A 113 -4.26 -3.55 -32.26
CA ILE A 113 -4.18 -4.23 -30.95
C ILE A 113 -3.31 -3.40 -30.00
N SER A 114 -3.81 -3.14 -28.79
CA SER A 114 -2.99 -2.69 -27.67
C SER A 114 -2.95 -3.74 -26.57
N TYR A 115 -1.88 -3.73 -25.77
CA TYR A 115 -1.64 -4.72 -24.73
C TYR A 115 -1.72 -4.13 -23.32
N ILE A 116 -2.29 -4.91 -22.40
CA ILE A 116 -1.98 -4.79 -20.98
C ILE A 116 -0.77 -5.67 -20.69
N LEU A 117 0.28 -5.06 -20.15
CA LEU A 117 1.54 -5.70 -19.79
C LEU A 117 1.49 -6.15 -18.33
N LEU A 118 1.54 -7.45 -18.07
CA LEU A 118 1.71 -8.02 -16.74
C LEU A 118 3.19 -8.31 -16.48
N ILE A 119 3.73 -7.78 -15.39
CA ILE A 119 5.16 -7.87 -15.05
C ILE A 119 5.33 -8.56 -13.70
N ALA A 120 6.28 -9.49 -13.65
CA ALA A 120 6.76 -10.18 -12.46
C ALA A 120 8.20 -10.63 -12.70
N HIS A 121 9.00 -10.85 -11.66
CA HIS A 121 10.33 -11.43 -11.82
C HIS A 121 10.37 -12.89 -11.36
N TYR A 122 11.18 -13.72 -12.01
CA TYR A 122 11.27 -15.15 -11.66
C TYR A 122 12.59 -15.54 -11.00
N ASP A 123 13.57 -14.63 -10.86
CA ASP A 123 14.76 -14.89 -10.06
C ASP A 123 14.49 -14.67 -8.57
N SER A 124 15.07 -15.53 -7.71
CA SER A 124 14.99 -15.34 -6.26
C SER A 124 16.14 -14.50 -5.73
N ARG A 125 15.99 -13.99 -4.50
CA ARG A 125 17.06 -13.25 -3.83
C ARG A 125 18.35 -14.06 -3.66
N PHE A 126 19.47 -13.48 -4.09
CA PHE A 126 20.83 -13.98 -3.82
C PHE A 126 21.20 -13.86 -2.33
N ALA A 127 22.34 -14.43 -1.92
CA ALA A 127 22.78 -14.50 -0.52
C ALA A 127 22.56 -13.20 0.28
N GLN A 128 21.95 -13.32 1.46
CA GLN A 128 21.81 -12.22 2.41
C GLN A 128 22.31 -12.64 3.80
N ASP A 129 23.09 -11.77 4.43
CA ASP A 129 23.47 -11.95 5.83
C ASP A 129 22.36 -11.45 6.75
N VAL A 130 21.73 -12.40 7.46
CA VAL A 130 20.70 -12.13 8.45
C VAL A 130 21.24 -12.52 9.82
N ARG A 131 21.56 -11.50 10.63
CA ARG A 131 22.04 -11.66 12.03
C ARG A 131 23.27 -12.58 12.16
N GLY A 132 24.18 -12.53 11.20
CA GLY A 132 25.43 -13.31 11.20
C GLY A 132 25.32 -14.69 10.55
N THR A 133 24.16 -15.01 9.95
CA THR A 133 23.97 -16.22 9.14
C THR A 133 23.65 -15.82 7.71
N THR A 134 24.39 -16.38 6.75
CA THR A 134 24.06 -16.25 5.33
C THR A 134 22.87 -17.14 5.00
N VAL A 135 21.82 -16.54 4.45
CA VAL A 135 20.58 -17.22 4.03
C VAL A 135 20.28 -16.93 2.57
N TYR A 136 19.47 -17.80 1.95
CA TYR A 136 19.05 -17.70 0.56
C TYR A 136 17.53 -17.74 0.49
N SER A 137 16.94 -16.85 -0.31
CA SER A 137 15.49 -16.89 -0.56
C SER A 137 15.13 -17.99 -1.55
N PHE A 138 13.98 -18.63 -1.33
CA PHE A 138 13.37 -19.55 -2.27
C PHE A 138 12.42 -18.85 -3.25
N GLY A 139 12.14 -17.55 -3.05
CA GLY A 139 11.31 -16.74 -3.94
C GLY A 139 9.85 -17.17 -3.98
N ALA A 140 9.29 -17.62 -2.86
CA ALA A 140 7.93 -18.16 -2.81
C ALA A 140 6.88 -17.05 -2.91
N ALA A 141 7.05 -16.00 -2.11
CA ALA A 141 6.32 -14.75 -2.26
C ALA A 141 7.01 -13.86 -3.30
N ASP A 142 8.33 -13.71 -3.22
CA ASP A 142 9.18 -12.73 -3.93
C ASP A 142 10.05 -13.38 -5.03
N ASP A 143 9.56 -13.58 -6.25
CA ASP A 143 8.25 -13.17 -6.75
C ASP A 143 7.43 -14.31 -7.37
N GLY A 144 7.47 -15.48 -6.71
CA GLY A 144 6.58 -16.60 -7.02
C GLY A 144 5.10 -16.20 -7.01
N TYR A 145 4.70 -15.22 -6.19
CA TYR A 145 3.35 -14.65 -6.25
C TYR A 145 3.08 -13.99 -7.59
N GLY A 146 3.89 -13.01 -7.99
CA GLY A 146 3.70 -12.28 -9.24
C GLY A 146 3.69 -13.20 -10.44
N VAL A 147 4.65 -14.12 -10.52
CA VAL A 147 4.73 -15.09 -11.63
C VAL A 147 3.45 -15.93 -11.72
N GLY A 148 3.03 -16.57 -10.63
CA GLY A 148 1.85 -17.42 -10.65
C GLY A 148 0.55 -16.63 -10.88
N ILE A 149 0.46 -15.39 -10.38
CA ILE A 149 -0.68 -14.49 -10.62
C ILE A 149 -0.76 -14.12 -12.10
N CYS A 150 0.35 -13.77 -12.76
CA CYS A 150 0.38 -13.49 -14.20
C CYS A 150 -0.16 -14.68 -15.03
N LEU A 151 0.29 -15.90 -14.73
CA LEU A 151 -0.17 -17.12 -15.39
C LEU A 151 -1.67 -17.36 -15.20
N GLU A 152 -2.16 -17.25 -13.97
CA GLU A 152 -3.56 -17.52 -13.65
C GLU A 152 -4.51 -16.43 -14.17
N LEU A 153 -4.07 -15.16 -14.21
CA LEU A 153 -4.83 -14.07 -14.82
C LEU A 153 -5.01 -14.29 -16.33
N ALA A 154 -3.94 -14.67 -17.05
CA ALA A 154 -4.04 -15.02 -18.46
C ALA A 154 -4.96 -16.23 -18.67
N ARG A 155 -4.78 -17.31 -17.89
CA ARG A 155 -5.63 -18.51 -17.96
C ARG A 155 -7.12 -18.18 -17.73
N GLY A 156 -7.42 -17.40 -16.68
CA GLY A 156 -8.78 -16.97 -16.38
C GLY A 156 -9.37 -16.13 -17.51
N ALA A 157 -8.57 -15.21 -18.07
CA ALA A 157 -9.02 -14.33 -19.14
C ALA A 157 -9.34 -15.04 -20.45
N LEU A 158 -8.63 -16.14 -20.76
CA LEU A 158 -8.88 -16.95 -21.95
C LEU A 158 -10.29 -17.54 -22.01
N THR A 159 -11.00 -17.64 -20.87
CA THR A 159 -12.38 -18.14 -20.81
C THR A 159 -13.40 -17.23 -21.51
N TYR A 160 -13.04 -15.97 -21.78
CA TYR A 160 -13.84 -15.00 -22.51
C TYR A 160 -13.06 -14.37 -23.68
N ARG A 161 -12.10 -15.12 -24.27
CA ARG A 161 -11.22 -14.64 -25.36
C ARG A 161 -11.98 -14.14 -26.60
N ASN A 162 -13.16 -14.67 -26.86
CA ASN A 162 -14.03 -14.26 -27.96
C ASN A 162 -14.57 -12.81 -27.82
N GLU A 163 -14.50 -12.23 -26.61
CA GLU A 163 -14.92 -10.86 -26.33
C GLU A 163 -13.74 -9.86 -26.39
N TRP A 164 -12.51 -10.33 -26.60
CA TRP A 164 -11.33 -9.48 -26.51
C TRP A 164 -11.19 -8.53 -27.70
N SER A 165 -10.99 -7.25 -27.39
CA SER A 165 -10.57 -6.18 -28.30
C SER A 165 -9.09 -5.83 -28.14
N ASN A 166 -8.51 -6.10 -26.97
CA ASN A 166 -7.10 -5.88 -26.64
C ASN A 166 -6.41 -7.19 -26.22
N GLY A 167 -5.08 -7.18 -26.14
CA GLY A 167 -4.27 -8.34 -25.78
C GLY A 167 -3.69 -8.30 -24.37
N ILE A 168 -3.18 -9.44 -23.90
CA ILE A 168 -2.34 -9.54 -22.70
C ILE A 168 -0.91 -9.84 -23.16
N ARG A 169 0.07 -9.05 -22.68
CA ARG A 169 1.49 -9.38 -22.77
C ARG A 169 1.98 -9.69 -21.38
N ILE A 170 2.61 -10.85 -21.19
CA ILE A 170 3.31 -11.18 -19.94
C ILE A 170 4.80 -10.97 -20.17
N LEU A 171 5.45 -10.25 -19.27
CA LEU A 171 6.91 -10.14 -19.18
C LEU A 171 7.35 -10.71 -17.83
N LEU A 172 8.02 -11.86 -17.87
CA LEU A 172 8.70 -12.43 -16.71
C LEU A 172 10.18 -12.09 -16.79
N THR A 173 10.64 -11.20 -15.92
CA THR A 173 12.01 -10.70 -15.93
C THR A 173 12.94 -11.64 -15.18
N ASP A 174 14.20 -11.69 -15.63
CA ASP A 174 15.31 -12.32 -14.92
C ASP A 174 16.18 -11.22 -14.28
N CYS A 175 16.93 -11.55 -13.23
CA CYS A 175 17.86 -10.65 -12.58
C CYS A 175 17.22 -9.33 -12.11
N GLU A 176 16.02 -9.37 -11.54
CA GLU A 176 15.45 -8.22 -10.83
C GLU A 176 16.29 -7.92 -9.58
N GLU A 177 16.59 -8.94 -8.81
CA GLU A 177 17.20 -8.81 -7.48
C GLU A 177 18.55 -8.09 -7.44
N PRO A 178 19.43 -8.22 -8.46
CA PRO A 178 20.60 -7.37 -8.61
C PRO A 178 20.28 -5.96 -9.17
N LYS A 179 19.16 -5.33 -8.80
CA LYS A 179 18.69 -3.98 -9.18
C LYS A 179 18.11 -3.86 -10.60
N MET A 180 17.07 -4.64 -10.88
CA MET A 180 16.24 -4.61 -12.08
C MET A 180 17.06 -4.75 -13.36
N VAL A 181 18.09 -5.60 -13.33
CA VAL A 181 19.04 -5.72 -14.45
C VAL A 181 18.33 -6.27 -15.67
N GLY A 182 17.48 -7.31 -15.54
CA GLY A 182 16.77 -7.83 -16.70
C GLY A 182 15.81 -6.84 -17.33
N MET A 183 15.02 -6.13 -16.51
CA MET A 183 14.12 -5.10 -17.02
C MET A 183 14.87 -3.95 -17.70
N LYS A 184 15.98 -3.49 -17.12
CA LYS A 184 16.82 -2.45 -17.76
C LYS A 184 17.35 -2.91 -19.10
N THR A 185 17.80 -4.16 -19.20
CA THR A 185 18.36 -4.71 -20.45
C THR A 185 17.29 -4.85 -21.52
N ILE A 186 16.14 -5.48 -21.24
CA ILE A 186 15.08 -5.65 -22.25
C ILE A 186 14.46 -4.32 -22.66
N TYR A 187 14.28 -3.38 -21.73
CA TYR A 187 13.74 -2.06 -22.08
C TYR A 187 14.68 -1.25 -22.98
N ALA A 188 16.00 -1.38 -22.77
CA ALA A 188 16.99 -0.69 -23.60
C ALA A 188 17.19 -1.35 -24.97
N ASN A 189 17.21 -2.67 -25.03
CA ASN A 189 17.56 -3.42 -26.24
C ASN A 189 16.35 -3.76 -27.11
N HIS A 190 15.17 -3.85 -26.51
CA HIS A 190 13.91 -4.24 -27.17
C HIS A 190 12.76 -3.26 -26.89
N PRO A 191 12.93 -1.95 -27.15
CA PRO A 191 11.90 -0.94 -26.91
C PRO A 191 10.60 -1.22 -27.69
N GLU A 192 10.68 -1.94 -28.82
CA GLU A 192 9.53 -2.33 -29.64
C GLU A 192 8.49 -3.14 -28.86
N LEU A 193 8.89 -3.87 -27.81
CA LEU A 193 7.99 -4.64 -26.94
C LEU A 193 7.12 -3.79 -26.03
N PHE A 194 7.36 -2.49 -26.00
CA PHE A 194 6.65 -1.55 -25.15
C PHE A 194 5.84 -0.52 -25.97
N GLU A 195 6.00 -0.52 -27.30
CA GLU A 195 5.36 0.44 -28.18
C GLU A 195 3.85 0.24 -28.37
N ASP A 196 3.31 -0.95 -28.12
CA ASP A 196 1.88 -1.27 -28.23
C ASP A 196 1.23 -1.46 -26.84
N VAL A 197 1.98 -1.21 -25.76
CA VAL A 197 1.50 -1.34 -24.38
C VAL A 197 0.75 -0.07 -23.97
N ALA A 198 -0.52 -0.24 -23.58
CA ALA A 198 -1.34 0.86 -23.06
C ALA A 198 -1.19 1.02 -21.54
N LEU A 199 -1.06 -0.11 -20.84
CA LEU A 199 -1.09 -0.19 -19.38
C LEU A 199 -0.15 -1.29 -18.90
N ALA A 200 0.66 -1.01 -17.88
CA ALA A 200 1.47 -1.99 -17.17
C ALA A 200 0.89 -2.28 -15.78
N CYS A 201 0.89 -3.54 -15.38
CA CYS A 201 0.56 -4.00 -14.04
C CYS A 201 1.71 -4.87 -13.52
N ASN A 202 2.49 -4.31 -12.60
CA ASN A 202 3.57 -5.02 -11.93
C ASN A 202 3.07 -5.65 -10.64
N ILE A 203 3.39 -6.92 -10.46
CA ILE A 203 3.11 -7.67 -9.24
C ILE A 203 4.44 -8.02 -8.61
N ASP A 204 4.53 -7.82 -7.30
CA ASP A 204 5.75 -7.97 -6.50
C ASP A 204 5.35 -8.41 -5.08
N ALA A 205 6.29 -8.80 -4.22
CA ALA A 205 6.03 -9.15 -2.84
C ALA A 205 7.17 -8.77 -1.87
N ARG A 206 7.00 -7.67 -1.14
CA ARG A 206 7.89 -7.27 -0.04
C ARG A 206 7.54 -7.94 1.30
N GLY A 207 6.76 -9.01 1.26
CA GLY A 207 6.16 -9.67 2.41
C GLY A 207 5.41 -10.92 1.98
N VAL A 208 5.01 -11.76 2.94
CA VAL A 208 4.42 -13.08 2.63
C VAL A 208 2.90 -13.11 2.77
N LYS A 209 2.30 -12.07 3.36
CA LYS A 209 0.87 -12.03 3.68
C LYS A 209 0.30 -10.62 3.71
N GLY A 210 -0.99 -10.53 4.07
CA GLY A 210 -1.73 -9.27 4.16
C GLY A 210 -2.42 -8.92 2.83
N PRO A 211 -3.03 -7.74 2.74
CA PRO A 211 -3.64 -7.30 1.48
C PRO A 211 -2.54 -6.99 0.46
N ALA A 212 -2.77 -7.38 -0.81
CA ALA A 212 -2.07 -6.78 -1.94
C ALA A 212 -2.35 -5.27 -2.00
N LEU A 213 -1.33 -4.46 -1.76
CA LEU A 213 -1.40 -3.00 -1.72
C LEU A 213 -1.00 -2.43 -3.08
N LEU A 214 -1.86 -1.60 -3.68
CA LEU A 214 -1.45 -0.67 -4.74
C LEU A 214 -0.58 0.41 -4.10
N PHE A 215 0.75 0.24 -4.19
CA PHE A 215 1.69 1.07 -3.46
C PHE A 215 2.30 2.18 -4.32
N GLU A 216 2.36 2.00 -5.63
CA GLU A 216 2.86 2.96 -6.60
C GLU A 216 2.02 2.92 -7.90
N THR A 217 1.90 4.06 -8.57
CA THR A 217 1.37 4.20 -9.92
C THR A 217 2.35 5.00 -10.76
N SER A 218 2.18 5.00 -12.09
CA SER A 218 2.79 6.05 -12.93
C SER A 218 2.29 7.44 -12.50
N PRO A 219 3.01 8.53 -12.82
CA PRO A 219 2.50 9.89 -12.67
C PRO A 219 1.24 10.13 -13.51
N GLN A 220 0.49 11.17 -13.17
CA GLN A 220 -0.74 11.59 -13.85
C GLN A 220 -1.76 10.45 -13.92
N ASN A 221 -1.95 9.76 -12.80
CA ASN A 221 -2.66 8.49 -12.75
C ASN A 221 -4.20 8.58 -12.84
N ASN A 222 -4.80 9.76 -12.99
CA ASN A 222 -6.25 9.92 -12.88
C ASN A 222 -7.05 9.00 -13.84
N LYS A 223 -6.58 8.78 -15.07
CA LYS A 223 -7.24 7.86 -16.03
C LYS A 223 -7.10 6.38 -15.63
N ILE A 224 -5.95 5.99 -15.10
CA ILE A 224 -5.71 4.61 -14.63
C ILE A 224 -6.57 4.34 -13.39
N MET A 225 -6.68 5.31 -12.49
CA MET A 225 -7.48 5.18 -11.27
C MET A 225 -8.99 5.09 -11.55
N GLU A 226 -9.47 5.61 -12.68
CA GLU A 226 -10.83 5.39 -13.15
C GLU A 226 -11.06 3.91 -13.52
N LEU A 227 -10.13 3.28 -14.25
CA LEU A 227 -10.18 1.84 -14.53
C LEU A 227 -10.03 1.01 -13.23
N TYR A 228 -9.17 1.43 -12.30
CA TYR A 228 -8.96 0.73 -11.04
C TYR A 228 -10.23 0.66 -10.15
N LYS A 229 -11.28 1.44 -10.44
CA LYS A 229 -12.59 1.30 -9.79
C LYS A 229 -13.25 -0.06 -10.03
N GLU A 230 -12.88 -0.76 -11.09
CA GLU A 230 -13.39 -2.10 -11.40
C GLU A 230 -12.85 -3.18 -10.44
N ALA A 231 -11.72 -2.92 -9.77
CA ALA A 231 -11.09 -3.86 -8.85
C ALA A 231 -12.06 -4.34 -7.77
N GLN A 232 -12.04 -5.65 -7.48
CA GLN A 232 -12.71 -6.17 -6.29
C GLN A 232 -11.75 -6.06 -5.11
N TYR A 233 -12.22 -5.44 -4.03
CA TYR A 233 -11.43 -5.18 -2.82
C TYR A 233 -10.24 -4.23 -3.07
N PRO A 234 -10.47 -3.03 -3.65
CA PRO A 234 -9.38 -2.08 -3.92
C PRO A 234 -8.69 -1.68 -2.62
N TYR A 235 -7.36 -1.75 -2.62
CA TYR A 235 -6.56 -1.50 -1.44
C TYR A 235 -5.32 -0.68 -1.81
N GLY A 236 -5.34 0.61 -1.49
CA GLY A 236 -4.30 1.54 -1.90
C GLY A 236 -4.38 2.86 -1.16
N TYR A 237 -3.26 3.57 -1.11
CA TYR A 237 -3.18 4.90 -0.53
C TYR A 237 -2.24 5.77 -1.36
N SER A 238 -2.69 6.89 -1.91
CA SER A 238 -1.85 7.75 -2.76
C SER A 238 -0.61 8.29 -2.03
N LEU A 239 -0.65 8.40 -0.70
CA LEU A 239 0.56 8.76 0.06
C LEU A 239 1.65 7.69 0.02
N THR A 240 1.32 6.40 -0.15
CA THR A 240 2.37 5.35 -0.23
C THR A 240 3.27 5.59 -1.43
N ALA A 241 2.74 6.09 -2.54
CA ALA A 241 3.55 6.47 -3.69
C ALA A 241 4.54 7.60 -3.35
N SER A 242 4.12 8.58 -2.54
CA SER A 242 5.00 9.66 -2.07
C SER A 242 6.07 9.16 -1.09
N VAL A 243 5.74 8.21 -0.21
CA VAL A 243 6.71 7.57 0.70
C VAL A 243 7.67 6.68 -0.09
N TYR A 244 7.18 5.92 -1.07
CA TYR A 244 7.96 5.00 -1.89
C TYR A 244 9.07 5.73 -2.67
N ARG A 245 8.79 6.94 -3.18
CA ARG A 245 9.80 7.78 -3.87
C ARG A 245 11.06 8.09 -3.03
N VAL A 246 10.99 7.98 -1.71
CA VAL A 246 12.13 8.21 -0.81
C VAL A 246 12.70 6.92 -0.22
N LEU A 247 12.10 5.76 -0.51
CA LEU A 247 12.65 4.46 -0.13
C LEU A 247 13.80 4.08 -1.09
N PRO A 248 14.79 3.30 -0.64
CA PRO A 248 15.86 2.80 -1.50
C PRO A 248 15.40 1.65 -2.43
N ASN A 249 14.13 1.25 -2.35
CA ASN A 249 13.54 0.15 -3.08
C ASN A 249 13.08 0.61 -4.48
N ASN A 250 13.20 -0.29 -5.44
CA ASN A 250 12.66 -0.17 -6.79
C ASN A 250 12.08 -1.53 -7.18
N THR A 251 11.36 -1.56 -8.28
CA THR A 251 10.85 -2.77 -8.94
C THR A 251 11.06 -2.60 -10.44
N ASP A 252 10.78 -3.62 -11.23
CA ASP A 252 10.84 -3.51 -12.69
C ASP A 252 9.94 -2.39 -13.25
N PHE A 253 8.78 -2.16 -12.64
CA PHE A 253 7.91 -1.03 -13.01
C PHE A 253 8.61 0.33 -12.87
N SER A 254 9.55 0.47 -11.93
CA SER A 254 10.27 1.72 -11.72
C SER A 254 11.10 2.15 -12.94
N ILE A 255 11.43 1.22 -13.83
CA ILE A 255 12.18 1.48 -15.07
C ILE A 255 11.29 2.14 -16.13
N ILE A 256 10.01 1.76 -16.20
CA ILE A 256 9.10 2.17 -17.28
C ILE A 256 8.01 3.15 -16.85
N LYS A 257 7.84 3.41 -15.54
CA LYS A 257 6.70 4.17 -14.99
C LYS A 257 6.51 5.59 -15.52
N ASN A 258 7.54 6.19 -16.11
CA ASN A 258 7.45 7.53 -16.69
C ASN A 258 7.01 7.50 -18.16
N ASP A 259 7.17 6.36 -18.82
CA ASP A 259 6.92 6.20 -20.26
C ASP A 259 5.62 5.41 -20.51
N ILE A 260 5.26 4.52 -19.57
CA ILE A 260 4.08 3.66 -19.65
C ILE A 260 3.22 3.87 -18.41
N ALA A 261 1.94 4.12 -18.65
CA ALA A 261 0.92 4.15 -17.61
C ALA A 261 0.90 2.82 -16.84
N GLY A 262 0.87 2.84 -15.51
CA GLY A 262 0.77 1.57 -14.79
C GLY A 262 0.48 1.61 -13.30
N LEU A 263 0.28 0.40 -12.78
CA LEU A 263 -0.07 0.07 -11.40
C LEU A 263 0.96 -0.91 -10.85
N ASN A 264 1.42 -0.66 -9.62
CA ASN A 264 2.43 -1.49 -8.95
C ASN A 264 1.90 -2.02 -7.62
N PHE A 265 1.84 -3.34 -7.49
CA PHE A 265 1.21 -4.01 -6.36
C PHE A 265 2.20 -4.83 -5.56
N SER A 266 2.09 -4.77 -4.22
CA SER A 266 2.93 -5.59 -3.33
C SER A 266 2.19 -5.95 -2.05
N VAL A 267 2.44 -7.15 -1.55
CA VAL A 267 2.13 -7.55 -0.18
C VAL A 267 3.30 -7.18 0.70
N ILE A 268 3.02 -6.61 1.86
CA ILE A 268 4.07 -5.95 2.68
C ILE A 268 4.11 -6.44 4.13
N ASP A 269 3.15 -7.28 4.55
CA ASP A 269 3.11 -7.77 5.92
C ASP A 269 4.13 -8.92 6.11
N ASN A 270 4.62 -9.07 7.34
CA ASN A 270 5.72 -9.95 7.69
C ASN A 270 7.04 -9.62 6.94
N LEU A 271 7.36 -8.34 6.78
CA LEU A 271 8.59 -7.85 6.13
C LEU A 271 9.91 -8.52 6.61
N ARG A 272 9.93 -9.12 7.80
CA ARG A 272 11.06 -9.92 8.32
C ARG A 272 11.35 -11.22 7.54
N TYR A 273 10.46 -11.63 6.64
CA TYR A 273 10.58 -12.84 5.80
C TYR A 273 11.21 -12.52 4.44
N TYR A 274 10.99 -11.29 3.96
CA TYR A 274 11.49 -10.79 2.69
C TYR A 274 13.02 -10.88 2.60
N HIS A 275 13.52 -11.37 1.47
CA HIS A 275 14.94 -11.66 1.19
C HIS A 275 15.61 -12.72 2.10
N THR A 276 14.84 -13.51 2.85
CA THR A 276 15.38 -14.53 3.76
C THR A 276 15.00 -15.95 3.37
N ASP A 277 15.59 -16.94 4.02
CA ASP A 277 15.19 -18.36 3.95
C ASP A 277 13.74 -18.64 4.35
N LYS A 278 13.06 -17.65 4.97
CA LYS A 278 11.64 -17.75 5.32
C LYS A 278 10.73 -17.36 4.18
N ASP A 279 11.22 -16.71 3.14
CA ASP A 279 10.48 -16.60 1.89
C ASP A 279 10.51 -17.97 1.19
N HIS A 280 9.63 -18.84 1.68
CA HIS A 280 9.56 -20.27 1.41
C HIS A 280 8.09 -20.67 1.26
N PHE A 281 7.84 -21.74 0.51
CA PHE A 281 6.50 -22.22 0.18
C PHE A 281 5.57 -22.36 1.40
N ASP A 282 6.08 -22.86 2.52
CA ASP A 282 5.29 -23.06 3.74
C ASP A 282 4.73 -21.76 4.37
N ASN A 283 5.30 -20.61 4.03
CA ASN A 283 4.93 -19.32 4.60
C ASN A 283 3.99 -18.50 3.72
N ILE A 284 3.58 -19.04 2.56
CA ILE A 284 2.69 -18.32 1.65
C ILE A 284 1.28 -18.15 2.23
N SER A 285 0.57 -17.16 1.67
CA SER A 285 -0.78 -16.77 2.04
C SER A 285 -1.67 -16.90 0.80
N PRO A 286 -2.44 -18.00 0.68
CA PRO A 286 -3.46 -18.14 -0.36
C PRO A 286 -4.46 -16.97 -0.38
N ARG A 287 -4.73 -16.36 0.78
CA ARG A 287 -5.60 -15.17 0.87
C ARG A 287 -5.00 -13.95 0.20
N SER A 288 -3.69 -13.77 0.30
CA SER A 288 -2.98 -12.65 -0.34
C SER A 288 -2.98 -12.83 -1.86
N ILE A 289 -2.71 -14.05 -2.33
CA ILE A 289 -2.83 -14.42 -3.74
C ILE A 289 -4.25 -14.16 -4.28
N ALA A 290 -5.28 -14.58 -3.53
CA ALA A 290 -6.67 -14.29 -3.87
C ALA A 290 -6.97 -12.79 -3.95
N HIS A 291 -6.28 -11.96 -3.17
CA HIS A 291 -6.45 -10.50 -3.17
C HIS A 291 -5.85 -9.83 -4.39
N TYR A 292 -4.69 -10.27 -4.87
CA TYR A 292 -4.18 -9.83 -6.17
C TYR A 292 -5.16 -10.18 -7.29
N GLY A 293 -5.61 -11.45 -7.34
CA GLY A 293 -6.58 -11.89 -8.34
C GLY A 293 -7.90 -11.12 -8.28
N GLY A 294 -8.39 -10.83 -7.07
CA GLY A 294 -9.59 -9.99 -6.87
C GLY A 294 -9.46 -8.58 -7.42
N GLN A 295 -8.27 -7.97 -7.31
CA GLN A 295 -8.04 -6.61 -7.81
C GLN A 295 -7.75 -6.58 -9.32
N LEU A 296 -6.89 -7.47 -9.81
CA LEU A 296 -6.39 -7.43 -11.18
C LEU A 296 -7.33 -8.07 -12.21
N ALA A 297 -8.01 -9.17 -11.88
CA ALA A 297 -8.86 -9.86 -12.85
C ALA A 297 -10.03 -9.00 -13.38
N PRO A 298 -10.71 -8.16 -12.56
CA PRO A 298 -11.69 -7.20 -13.06
C PRO A 298 -11.12 -6.14 -14.00
N ILE A 299 -9.97 -5.57 -13.66
CA ILE A 299 -9.26 -4.56 -14.46
C ILE A 299 -8.90 -5.13 -15.82
N ILE A 300 -8.31 -6.33 -15.81
CA ILE A 300 -7.94 -7.06 -17.03
C ILE A 300 -9.17 -7.37 -17.87
N LYS A 301 -10.26 -7.84 -17.26
CA LYS A 301 -11.51 -8.08 -18.00
C LYS A 301 -12.01 -6.81 -18.68
N GLU A 302 -12.16 -5.71 -17.94
CA GLU A 302 -12.65 -4.43 -18.48
C GLU A 302 -11.77 -3.94 -19.63
N TYR A 303 -10.44 -3.92 -19.45
CA TYR A 303 -9.51 -3.49 -20.49
C TYR A 303 -9.58 -4.35 -21.76
N LEU A 304 -9.68 -5.67 -21.60
CA LEU A 304 -9.73 -6.61 -22.73
C LEU A 304 -11.04 -6.53 -23.49
N THR A 305 -12.18 -6.35 -22.82
CA THR A 305 -13.51 -6.42 -23.46
C THR A 305 -14.08 -5.09 -23.91
N ASN A 306 -13.50 -3.96 -23.48
CA ASN A 306 -13.96 -2.64 -23.89
C ASN A 306 -13.12 -2.11 -25.07
N PRO A 307 -13.68 -2.04 -26.29
CA PRO A 307 -12.95 -1.61 -27.49
C PRO A 307 -12.54 -0.12 -27.48
N SER A 308 -13.01 0.66 -26.50
CA SER A 308 -12.66 2.07 -26.36
C SER A 308 -11.24 2.27 -25.83
N TYR A 309 -10.64 1.22 -25.23
CA TYR A 309 -9.25 1.29 -24.77
C TYR A 309 -8.28 1.10 -25.92
N THR A 310 -7.32 2.01 -25.98
CA THR A 310 -6.21 2.07 -26.94
C THR A 310 -4.93 2.37 -26.18
N LYS A 311 -3.78 2.35 -26.86
CA LYS A 311 -2.48 2.75 -26.30
C LYS A 311 -2.51 4.11 -25.56
N GLU A 312 -3.33 5.04 -26.02
CA GLU A 312 -3.35 6.42 -25.53
C GLU A 312 -4.34 6.63 -24.38
N SER A 313 -5.17 5.63 -24.05
CA SER A 313 -6.33 5.79 -23.15
C SER A 313 -5.97 6.15 -21.70
N PHE A 314 -4.74 5.86 -21.27
CA PHE A 314 -4.30 6.06 -19.89
C PHE A 314 -3.36 7.25 -19.70
N LYS A 315 -3.19 8.09 -20.73
CA LYS A 315 -2.50 9.38 -20.58
C LYS A 315 -3.39 10.33 -19.79
N GLY A 316 -3.01 10.55 -18.53
CA GLY A 316 -3.68 11.50 -17.65
C GLY A 316 -3.07 12.89 -17.68
N GLU A 317 -3.65 13.77 -16.88
CA GLU A 317 -3.19 15.17 -16.73
C GLU A 317 -2.86 15.53 -15.28
N GLU A 318 -3.32 14.71 -14.33
CA GLU A 318 -3.19 14.96 -12.89
C GLU A 318 -3.14 13.66 -12.09
N ASP A 319 -2.53 13.73 -10.91
CA ASP A 319 -2.56 12.66 -9.93
C ASP A 319 -3.86 12.72 -9.11
N ALA A 320 -4.51 11.58 -8.96
CA ALA A 320 -5.67 11.41 -8.09
C ALA A 320 -5.23 11.12 -6.65
N VAL A 321 -6.04 11.59 -5.70
CA VAL A 321 -5.90 11.29 -4.28
C VAL A 321 -6.80 10.12 -3.93
N TYR A 322 -6.25 9.07 -3.34
CA TYR A 322 -7.01 7.89 -2.97
C TYR A 322 -6.57 7.27 -1.65
N PHE A 323 -7.51 6.67 -0.95
CA PHE A 323 -7.23 5.92 0.27
C PHE A 323 -8.33 4.90 0.53
N THR A 324 -7.95 3.74 1.04
CA THR A 324 -8.91 2.70 1.45
C THR A 324 -9.43 2.96 2.85
N LEU A 325 -10.76 2.91 3.00
CA LEU A 325 -11.47 2.97 4.27
C LEU A 325 -12.24 1.66 4.47
N PRO A 326 -11.64 0.65 5.11
CA PRO A 326 -12.34 -0.59 5.44
C PRO A 326 -13.62 -0.36 6.27
N PRO A 327 -14.72 -1.11 6.06
CA PRO A 327 -14.99 -2.04 4.96
C PRO A 327 -15.63 -1.35 3.74
N PHE A 328 -15.68 -0.01 3.71
CA PHE A 328 -16.39 0.80 2.72
C PHE A 328 -15.71 0.87 1.35
N GLY A 329 -14.46 0.43 1.23
CA GLY A 329 -13.70 0.41 -0.02
C GLY A 329 -12.79 1.63 -0.19
N MET A 330 -12.43 1.94 -1.42
CA MET A 330 -11.51 3.04 -1.75
C MET A 330 -12.28 4.34 -2.00
N CYS A 331 -11.85 5.42 -1.35
CA CYS A 331 -12.24 6.77 -1.73
C CYS A 331 -11.28 7.28 -2.80
N LEU A 332 -11.81 7.82 -3.90
CA LEU A 332 -11.02 8.39 -5.00
C LEU A 332 -11.47 9.82 -5.29
N TYR A 333 -10.51 10.73 -5.37
CA TYR A 333 -10.71 12.14 -5.69
C TYR A 333 -9.76 12.57 -6.79
N ASN A 334 -10.29 13.26 -7.79
CA ASN A 334 -9.46 14.01 -8.72
C ASN A 334 -8.94 15.30 -8.03
N ARG A 335 -7.98 16.01 -8.63
CA ARG A 335 -7.29 17.13 -7.94
C ARG A 335 -8.25 18.25 -7.55
N THR A 336 -9.22 18.53 -8.42
CA THR A 336 -10.21 19.59 -8.22
C THR A 336 -11.17 19.27 -7.08
N THR A 337 -11.74 18.06 -7.08
CA THR A 337 -12.65 17.60 -6.01
C THR A 337 -11.93 17.47 -4.67
N TRP A 338 -10.65 17.09 -4.67
CA TRP A 338 -9.83 17.10 -3.47
C TRP A 338 -9.58 18.50 -2.92
N LEU A 339 -9.26 19.47 -3.79
CA LEU A 339 -9.09 20.87 -3.40
C LEU A 339 -10.40 21.46 -2.84
N ILE A 340 -11.53 21.20 -3.48
CA ILE A 340 -12.85 21.64 -2.99
C ILE A 340 -13.12 21.03 -1.61
N SER A 341 -12.86 19.74 -1.42
CA SER A 341 -13.01 19.06 -0.13
C SER A 341 -12.14 19.72 0.96
N ASN A 342 -10.89 20.05 0.64
CA ASN A 342 -9.99 20.78 1.52
C ASN A 342 -10.54 22.15 1.94
N LEU A 343 -11.04 22.93 0.98
CA LEU A 343 -11.63 24.26 1.25
C LEU A 343 -12.88 24.15 2.12
N ILE A 344 -13.77 23.19 1.86
CA ILE A 344 -14.97 22.94 2.66
C ILE A 344 -14.58 22.57 4.10
N ILE A 345 -13.61 21.67 4.28
CA ILE A 345 -13.14 21.24 5.61
C ILE A 345 -12.46 22.39 6.35
N LEU A 346 -11.70 23.23 5.65
CA LEU A 346 -11.09 24.44 6.23
C LEU A 346 -12.17 25.42 6.71
N LEU A 347 -13.17 25.71 5.88
CA LEU A 347 -14.29 26.59 6.25
C LEU A 347 -15.09 26.03 7.44
N LEU A 348 -15.36 24.71 7.44
CA LEU A 348 -16.01 24.03 8.56
C LEU A 348 -15.18 24.15 9.85
N SER A 349 -13.86 24.05 9.75
CA SER A 349 -12.95 24.17 10.89
C SER A 349 -12.85 25.59 11.44
N ILE A 350 -12.83 26.59 10.55
CA ILE A 350 -12.93 28.00 10.94
C ILE A 350 -14.28 28.25 11.63
N TRP A 351 -15.38 27.70 11.10
CA TRP A 351 -16.69 27.84 11.70
C TRP A 351 -16.77 27.19 13.09
N ALA A 352 -16.18 26.00 13.26
CA ALA A 352 -16.05 25.35 14.57
C ALA A 352 -15.32 26.26 15.58
N LEU A 353 -14.20 26.88 15.18
CA LEU A 353 -13.47 27.83 16.04
C LEU A 353 -14.30 29.08 16.37
N VAL A 354 -15.06 29.62 15.42
CA VAL A 354 -15.98 30.76 15.65
C VAL A 354 -17.07 30.40 16.65
N ILE A 355 -17.69 29.22 16.52
CA ILE A 355 -18.69 28.73 17.48
C ILE A 355 -18.06 28.58 18.88
N MET A 356 -16.86 28.01 18.97
CA MET A 356 -16.14 27.90 20.24
C MET A 356 -15.87 29.28 20.85
N LYS A 357 -15.50 30.29 20.05
CA LYS A 357 -15.30 31.68 20.49
C LYS A 357 -16.58 32.32 21.01
N ARG A 358 -17.69 32.21 20.26
CA ARG A 358 -19.00 32.79 20.65
C ARG A 358 -19.53 32.23 21.97
N HIS A 359 -19.23 30.97 22.28
CA HIS A 359 -19.63 30.32 23.53
C HIS A 359 -18.60 30.45 24.67
N GLY A 360 -17.59 31.33 24.54
CA GLY A 360 -16.57 31.55 25.58
C GLY A 360 -15.57 30.41 25.75
N ASN A 361 -15.59 29.41 24.86
CA ASN A 361 -14.71 28.25 24.87
C ASN A 361 -13.40 28.47 24.09
N LEU A 362 -13.19 29.63 23.47
CA LEU A 362 -11.93 29.95 22.78
C LEU A 362 -11.32 31.25 23.33
N LYS A 363 -10.19 31.11 24.02
CA LYS A 363 -9.26 32.22 24.31
C LYS A 363 -7.98 31.96 23.55
N PHE A 364 -7.54 32.90 22.71
CA PHE A 364 -6.41 32.70 21.79
C PHE A 364 -5.13 32.21 22.50
N GLY A 365 -4.75 32.85 23.61
CA GLY A 365 -3.58 32.41 24.39
C GLY A 365 -3.68 30.97 24.92
N ASN A 366 -4.87 30.53 25.34
CA ASN A 366 -5.09 29.15 25.79
C ASN A 366 -5.04 28.16 24.63
N ALA A 367 -5.58 28.54 23.47
CA ALA A 367 -5.55 27.71 22.28
C ALA A 367 -4.12 27.50 21.77
N MET A 368 -3.30 28.56 21.75
CA MET A 368 -1.88 28.47 21.38
C MET A 368 -1.07 27.68 22.40
N LYS A 369 -1.39 27.80 23.70
CA LYS A 369 -0.79 26.97 24.75
C LYS A 369 -1.14 25.49 24.56
N GLU A 370 -2.40 25.17 24.27
CA GLU A 370 -2.83 23.80 23.96
C GLU A 370 -2.10 23.26 22.72
N ALA A 371 -2.05 24.03 21.63
CA ALA A 371 -1.34 23.67 20.40
C ALA A 371 0.17 23.39 20.65
N GLY A 372 0.84 24.27 21.41
CA GLY A 372 2.25 24.12 21.75
C GLY A 372 2.51 22.89 22.63
N ILE A 373 1.66 22.61 23.61
CA ILE A 373 1.80 21.43 24.48
C ILE A 373 1.57 20.15 23.68
N ILE A 374 0.51 20.07 22.87
CA ILE A 374 0.22 18.87 22.05
C ILE A 374 1.36 18.62 21.05
N THR A 375 1.83 19.66 20.37
CA THR A 375 2.95 19.57 19.43
C THR A 375 4.24 19.14 20.14
N GLY A 376 4.51 19.69 21.33
CA GLY A 376 5.65 19.28 22.16
C GLY A 376 5.58 17.81 22.58
N ILE A 377 4.41 17.30 22.93
CA ILE A 377 4.21 15.87 23.24
C ILE A 377 4.38 15.01 21.99
N ALA A 378 3.83 15.43 20.85
CA ALA A 378 3.98 14.72 19.58
C ALA A 378 5.47 14.60 19.18
N LEU A 379 6.23 15.69 19.26
CA LEU A 379 7.68 15.72 19.04
C LEU A 379 8.44 14.85 20.06
N ALA A 380 8.11 14.93 21.34
CA ALA A 380 8.77 14.13 22.37
C ALA A 380 8.57 12.63 22.15
N TRP A 381 7.36 12.19 21.79
CA TRP A 381 7.08 10.81 21.44
C TRP A 381 7.70 10.37 20.12
N ALA A 382 7.78 11.28 19.13
CA ALA A 382 8.52 11.00 17.90
C ALA A 382 9.99 10.73 18.20
N CYS A 383 10.64 11.60 18.99
CA CYS A 383 12.02 11.43 19.43
C CYS A 383 12.21 10.16 20.25
N LEU A 384 11.31 9.86 21.19
CA LEU A 384 11.36 8.64 22.00
C LEU A 384 11.22 7.39 21.13
N GLY A 385 10.28 7.37 20.19
CA GLY A 385 10.10 6.28 19.26
C GLY A 385 11.34 6.02 18.42
N THR A 386 11.90 7.07 17.82
CA THR A 386 13.15 6.99 17.04
C THR A 386 14.33 6.53 17.91
N ALA A 387 14.44 7.01 19.14
CA ALA A 387 15.48 6.57 20.08
C ALA A 387 15.33 5.08 20.43
N VAL A 388 14.10 4.61 20.69
CA VAL A 388 13.85 3.18 20.92
C VAL A 388 14.21 2.36 19.69
N ALA A 389 13.82 2.79 18.48
CA ALA A 389 14.19 2.11 17.24
C ALA A 389 15.72 2.03 17.06
N TYR A 390 16.44 3.10 17.37
CA TYR A 390 17.91 3.14 17.35
C TYR A 390 18.55 2.22 18.38
N LEU A 391 18.06 2.21 19.63
CA LEU A 391 18.60 1.34 20.68
C LEU A 391 18.33 -0.13 20.37
N VAL A 392 17.15 -0.43 19.82
CA VAL A 392 16.77 -1.79 19.43
C VAL A 392 17.59 -2.26 18.24
N SER A 393 17.84 -1.41 17.24
CA SER A 393 18.72 -1.79 16.12
C SER A 393 20.13 -2.12 16.63
N LYS A 394 20.68 -1.32 17.55
CA LYS A 394 21.97 -1.60 18.20
C LYS A 394 21.95 -2.90 18.99
N ALA A 395 20.91 -3.15 19.79
CA ALA A 395 20.77 -4.38 20.57
C ALA A 395 20.69 -5.64 19.69
N TYR A 396 20.14 -5.52 18.48
CA TYR A 396 20.04 -6.61 17.51
C TYR A 396 21.23 -6.68 16.52
N GLY A 397 22.21 -5.77 16.64
CA GLY A 397 23.36 -5.71 15.71
C GLY A 397 22.99 -5.24 14.30
N LEU A 398 21.87 -4.52 14.14
CA LEU A 398 21.37 -4.03 12.86
C LEU A 398 21.83 -2.59 12.61
N ALA A 399 22.05 -2.25 11.34
CA ALA A 399 22.19 -0.85 10.93
C ALA A 399 20.88 -0.11 11.21
N PHE A 400 20.97 1.09 11.81
CA PHE A 400 19.80 1.92 12.00
C PHE A 400 19.39 2.54 10.67
N ASN A 401 18.14 2.31 10.27
CA ASN A 401 17.51 2.97 9.14
C ASN A 401 16.07 3.33 9.52
N PRO A 402 15.66 4.61 9.45
CA PRO A 402 14.31 5.04 9.85
C PRO A 402 13.18 4.44 8.99
N VAL A 403 13.50 3.86 7.84
CA VAL A 403 12.52 3.24 6.93
C VAL A 403 12.68 1.73 6.82
N ASP A 404 13.64 1.13 7.52
CA ASP A 404 13.99 -0.26 7.25
C ASP A 404 14.69 -1.02 8.40
N ILE A 405 13.93 -1.63 9.31
CA ILE A 405 14.47 -2.44 10.43
C ILE A 405 13.67 -3.75 10.59
N ARG A 406 13.94 -4.71 9.70
CA ARG A 406 13.06 -5.89 9.47
C ARG A 406 13.20 -7.03 10.48
N TYR A 407 14.34 -7.19 11.16
CA TYR A 407 14.65 -8.44 11.90
C TYR A 407 14.47 -8.37 13.42
N VAL A 408 13.60 -7.48 13.89
CA VAL A 408 13.33 -7.29 15.32
C VAL A 408 12.18 -8.20 15.76
N GLY A 409 12.45 -9.16 16.65
CA GLY A 409 11.46 -10.14 17.10
C GLY A 409 10.35 -9.55 17.98
N CYS A 410 10.65 -8.48 18.71
CA CYS A 410 9.76 -7.85 19.69
C CYS A 410 9.11 -6.53 19.21
N ASP A 411 9.17 -6.24 17.91
CA ASP A 411 8.68 -5.01 17.28
C ASP A 411 7.21 -4.71 17.65
N ASN A 412 6.33 -5.72 17.56
CA ASN A 412 4.90 -5.56 17.88
C ASN A 412 4.65 -5.21 19.35
N LEU A 413 5.39 -5.84 20.27
CA LEU A 413 5.29 -5.56 21.71
C LEU A 413 5.78 -4.14 22.02
N LEU A 414 6.89 -3.73 21.41
CA LEU A 414 7.43 -2.38 21.56
C LEU A 414 6.45 -1.32 21.06
N LEU A 415 5.87 -1.52 19.87
CA LEU A 415 4.83 -0.64 19.34
C LEU A 415 3.66 -0.52 20.32
N PHE A 416 3.16 -1.66 20.83
CA PHE A 416 2.05 -1.67 21.79
C PHE A 416 2.37 -0.87 23.05
N LEU A 417 3.54 -1.09 23.66
CA LEU A 417 3.96 -0.37 24.87
C LEU A 417 4.11 1.13 24.63
N LEU A 418 4.68 1.53 23.48
CA LEU A 418 4.82 2.93 23.10
C LEU A 418 3.47 3.60 22.86
N LEU A 419 2.56 2.94 22.15
CA LEU A 419 1.19 3.45 21.94
C LEU A 419 0.42 3.56 23.26
N ALA A 420 0.53 2.56 24.14
CA ALA A 420 -0.10 2.59 25.46
C ALA A 420 0.43 3.76 26.32
N GLY A 421 1.74 3.98 26.31
CA GLY A 421 2.38 5.12 26.97
C GLY A 421 1.93 6.47 26.38
N LEU A 422 1.84 6.58 25.05
CA LEU A 422 1.33 7.76 24.36
C LEU A 422 -0.11 8.07 24.79
N VAL A 423 -0.99 7.07 24.75
CA VAL A 423 -2.39 7.19 25.21
C VAL A 423 -2.44 7.66 26.66
N ALA A 424 -1.69 7.04 27.56
CA ALA A 424 -1.66 7.42 28.98
C ALA A 424 -1.20 8.87 29.18
N SER A 425 -0.13 9.29 28.50
CA SER A 425 0.43 10.65 28.58
C SER A 425 -0.57 11.69 28.07
N ILE A 426 -1.20 11.45 26.91
CA ILE A 426 -2.17 12.36 26.31
C ILE A 426 -3.44 12.46 27.16
N VAL A 427 -3.97 11.34 27.65
CA VAL A 427 -5.14 11.34 28.53
C VAL A 427 -4.85 12.08 29.84
N TRP A 428 -3.65 11.91 30.41
CA TRP A 428 -3.24 12.60 31.63
C TRP A 428 -3.13 14.11 31.40
N VAL A 429 -2.39 14.55 30.38
CA VAL A 429 -2.24 15.99 30.06
C VAL A 429 -3.59 16.61 29.73
N TRP A 430 -4.43 15.94 28.94
CA TRP A 430 -5.75 16.42 28.54
C TRP A 430 -6.64 16.72 29.74
N LYS A 431 -6.66 15.80 30.73
CA LYS A 431 -7.42 15.99 31.97
C LYS A 431 -6.82 17.10 32.84
N LYS A 432 -5.50 17.10 33.03
CA LYS A 432 -4.79 18.06 33.89
C LYS A 432 -4.92 19.49 33.38
N MET A 433 -4.77 19.69 32.07
CA MET A 433 -4.81 21.01 31.43
C MET A 433 -6.22 21.46 31.05
N GLN A 434 -7.23 20.59 31.21
CA GLN A 434 -8.63 20.85 30.87
C GLN A 434 -8.83 21.33 29.43
N PHE A 435 -8.09 20.74 28.50
CA PHE A 435 -8.12 21.12 27.08
C PHE A 435 -9.52 21.03 26.47
N ASN A 436 -9.75 21.90 25.47
CA ASN A 436 -11.05 22.03 24.82
C ASN A 436 -11.03 21.71 23.33
N GLY A 437 -9.87 21.41 22.76
CA GLY A 437 -9.71 20.97 21.39
C GLY A 437 -9.38 22.10 20.41
N SER A 438 -9.41 23.36 20.85
CA SER A 438 -9.12 24.49 19.95
C SER A 438 -7.68 24.50 19.46
N GLY A 439 -6.72 24.18 20.34
CA GLY A 439 -5.31 24.05 19.96
C GLY A 439 -5.09 22.85 19.02
N THR A 440 -5.85 21.77 19.24
CA THR A 440 -5.85 20.60 18.35
C THR A 440 -6.29 20.97 16.93
N ILE A 441 -7.41 21.69 16.79
CA ILE A 441 -7.93 22.15 15.47
C ILE A 441 -6.92 23.06 14.77
N ILE A 442 -6.37 24.06 15.49
CA ILE A 442 -5.38 24.99 14.92
C ILE A 442 -4.15 24.23 14.40
N THR A 443 -3.66 23.26 15.18
CA THR A 443 -2.48 22.47 14.79
C THR A 443 -2.79 21.57 13.60
N LEU A 444 -3.96 20.94 13.57
CA LEU A 444 -4.38 20.11 12.44
C LEU A 444 -4.58 20.92 11.15
N ILE A 445 -5.12 22.15 11.23
CA ILE A 445 -5.17 23.06 10.07
C ILE A 445 -3.76 23.32 9.55
N LEU A 446 -2.82 23.68 10.43
CA LEU A 446 -1.44 23.96 10.04
C LEU A 446 -0.77 22.73 9.41
N LEU A 447 -0.86 21.57 10.06
CA LEU A 447 -0.26 20.33 9.54
C LEU A 447 -0.91 19.87 8.24
N SER A 448 -2.21 20.07 8.07
CA SER A 448 -2.93 19.79 6.84
C SER A 448 -2.46 20.68 5.68
N ILE A 449 -2.25 21.98 5.93
CA ILE A 449 -1.70 22.91 4.94
C ILE A 449 -0.26 22.54 4.59
N LEU A 450 0.59 22.31 5.60
CA LEU A 450 1.99 21.94 5.37
C LEU A 450 2.09 20.63 4.57
N SER A 451 1.31 19.61 4.95
CA SER A 451 1.29 18.33 4.22
C SER A 451 0.84 18.52 2.77
N TYR A 452 -0.21 19.31 2.53
CA TYR A 452 -0.68 19.61 1.18
C TYR A 452 0.41 20.25 0.31
N LEU A 453 1.19 21.17 0.89
CA LEU A 453 2.27 21.87 0.18
C LEU A 453 3.50 20.99 -0.07
N PHE A 454 3.88 20.15 0.90
CA PHE A 454 5.13 19.36 0.83
C PHE A 454 4.95 17.95 0.27
N LEU A 455 3.72 17.43 0.22
CA LEU A 455 3.41 16.06 -0.23
C LEU A 455 2.55 16.08 -1.50
N ASN A 456 2.79 17.03 -2.40
CA ASN A 456 2.12 17.13 -3.71
C ASN A 456 0.58 17.12 -3.66
N GLY A 457 -0.01 17.78 -2.66
CA GLY A 457 -1.46 17.83 -2.46
C GLY A 457 -2.02 16.77 -1.50
N GLU A 458 -1.18 15.86 -0.98
CA GLU A 458 -1.57 14.83 -0.04
C GLU A 458 -1.58 15.33 1.41
N ASN A 459 -2.73 15.27 2.07
CA ASN A 459 -2.85 15.69 3.47
C ASN A 459 -3.93 14.97 4.26
N PHE A 460 -4.48 13.89 3.71
CA PHE A 460 -5.63 13.19 4.29
C PHE A 460 -5.36 12.68 5.74
N PHE A 461 -4.09 12.48 6.11
CA PHE A 461 -3.63 12.22 7.49
C PHE A 461 -4.09 13.21 8.54
N PHE A 462 -4.03 14.49 8.23
CA PHE A 462 -4.44 15.55 9.16
C PHE A 462 -5.83 16.08 8.80
N LEU A 463 -6.22 15.99 7.53
CA LEU A 463 -7.51 16.46 7.04
C LEU A 463 -8.68 15.60 7.58
N ILE A 464 -8.54 14.27 7.64
CA ILE A 464 -9.61 13.38 8.14
C ILE A 464 -9.89 13.60 9.64
N PRO A 465 -8.87 13.61 10.54
CA PRO A 465 -9.09 13.98 11.94
C PRO A 465 -9.67 15.38 12.11
N LEU A 466 -9.21 16.36 11.31
CA LEU A 466 -9.73 17.72 11.31
C LEU A 466 -11.23 17.76 10.94
N LEU A 467 -11.62 17.08 9.86
CA LEU A 467 -13.01 16.93 9.45
C LEU A 467 -13.85 16.34 10.59
N CYS A 468 -13.40 15.24 11.20
CA CYS A 468 -14.15 14.54 12.25
C CYS A 468 -14.39 15.42 13.49
N ILE A 469 -13.36 16.17 13.94
CA ILE A 469 -13.50 17.11 15.06
C ILE A 469 -14.44 18.26 14.70
N SER A 470 -14.19 18.92 13.56
CA SER A 470 -14.92 20.12 13.15
C SER A 470 -16.40 19.81 12.91
N PHE A 471 -16.69 18.70 12.23
CA PHE A 471 -18.04 18.17 12.04
C PHE A 471 -18.75 17.92 13.37
N THR A 472 -18.08 17.24 14.31
CA THR A 472 -18.65 16.94 15.63
C THR A 472 -18.99 18.22 16.39
N ILE A 473 -18.07 19.19 16.44
CA ILE A 473 -18.28 20.44 17.19
C ILE A 473 -19.43 21.25 16.59
N VAL A 474 -19.45 21.43 15.28
CA VAL A 474 -20.48 22.21 14.58
C VAL A 474 -21.85 21.59 14.82
N LEU A 475 -22.03 20.29 14.55
CA LEU A 475 -23.34 19.65 14.67
C LEU A 475 -23.81 19.49 16.11
N TYR A 476 -22.90 19.15 17.04
CA TYR A 476 -23.22 19.12 18.46
C TYR A 476 -23.74 20.48 18.94
N ARG A 477 -23.20 21.59 18.43
CA ARG A 477 -23.62 22.93 18.85
C ARG A 477 -24.90 23.41 18.17
N LEU A 478 -25.13 23.03 16.92
CA LEU A 478 -26.36 23.39 16.20
C LEU A 478 -27.57 22.59 16.67
N ILE A 479 -27.43 21.27 16.81
CA ILE A 479 -28.56 20.34 17.01
C ILE A 479 -28.62 19.84 18.46
N ARG A 480 -27.56 20.00 19.25
CA ARG A 480 -27.43 19.52 20.66
C ARG A 480 -27.54 18.00 20.81
N TRP A 481 -27.41 17.25 19.73
CA TRP A 481 -27.39 15.79 19.77
C TRP A 481 -25.96 15.28 19.85
N ASN A 482 -25.68 14.46 20.85
CA ASN A 482 -24.38 13.84 21.04
C ASN A 482 -24.09 12.70 20.05
N ILE A 483 -25.10 12.27 19.27
CA ILE A 483 -24.99 11.15 18.34
C ILE A 483 -23.94 11.40 17.24
N TRP A 484 -23.76 12.66 16.84
CA TRP A 484 -22.79 13.08 15.81
C TRP A 484 -21.34 12.75 16.17
N GLY A 485 -21.02 12.71 17.47
CA GLY A 485 -19.71 12.27 17.92
C GLY A 485 -19.44 10.80 17.59
N TYR A 486 -20.43 9.91 17.70
CA TYR A 486 -20.25 8.50 17.30
C TYR A 486 -20.07 8.36 15.79
N PHE A 487 -20.83 9.12 14.99
CA PHE A 487 -20.70 9.14 13.53
C PHE A 487 -19.32 9.61 13.06
N ALA A 488 -18.71 10.59 13.74
CA ALA A 488 -17.35 11.02 13.42
C ALA A 488 -16.27 10.06 13.98
N PHE A 489 -16.57 9.36 15.07
CA PHE A 489 -15.62 8.45 15.72
C PHE A 489 -15.33 7.19 14.88
N ILE A 490 -16.35 6.63 14.22
CA ILE A 490 -16.23 5.43 13.37
C ILE A 490 -15.21 5.63 12.22
N PRO A 491 -15.38 6.60 11.29
CA PRO A 491 -14.46 6.79 10.17
C PRO A 491 -13.07 7.21 10.63
N LEU A 492 -12.94 7.98 11.73
CA LEU A 492 -11.64 8.32 12.30
C LEU A 492 -10.87 7.07 12.76
N LEU A 493 -11.53 6.13 13.45
CA LEU A 493 -10.89 4.90 13.89
C LEU A 493 -10.55 3.96 12.73
N LEU A 494 -11.48 3.75 11.80
CA LEU A 494 -11.24 2.90 10.62
C LEU A 494 -10.06 3.42 9.78
N TYR A 495 -10.01 4.73 9.60
CA TYR A 495 -8.89 5.40 8.93
C TYR A 495 -7.58 5.22 9.73
N ALA A 496 -7.57 5.57 11.02
CA ALA A 496 -6.36 5.51 11.84
C ALA A 496 -5.81 4.09 12.01
N ILE A 497 -6.67 3.08 12.16
CA ILE A 497 -6.26 1.68 12.33
C ILE A 497 -5.71 1.13 11.02
N SER A 498 -6.43 1.29 9.90
CA SER A 498 -5.98 0.74 8.62
C SER A 498 -4.67 1.39 8.16
N MET A 499 -4.57 2.71 8.31
CA MET A 499 -3.38 3.42 7.91
C MET A 499 -2.20 3.19 8.85
N GLY A 500 -2.46 3.13 10.16
CA GLY A 500 -1.45 2.77 11.16
C GLY A 500 -0.88 1.37 10.92
N TYR A 501 -1.74 0.41 10.53
CA TYR A 501 -1.31 -0.93 10.12
C TYR A 501 -0.37 -0.86 8.91
N ILE A 502 -0.74 -0.17 7.82
CA ILE A 502 0.06 -0.11 6.60
C ILE A 502 1.41 0.59 6.79
N PHE A 503 1.43 1.71 7.53
CA PHE A 503 2.70 2.39 7.81
C PHE A 503 3.62 1.53 8.67
N TYR A 504 3.06 0.81 9.65
CA TYR A 504 3.84 -0.06 10.50
C TYR A 504 4.32 -1.31 9.77
N THR A 505 3.50 -1.94 8.93
CA THR A 505 3.95 -3.10 8.14
C THR A 505 5.01 -2.71 7.12
N ALA A 506 4.86 -1.57 6.44
CA ALA A 506 5.78 -1.10 5.42
C ALA A 506 7.18 -0.70 5.96
N LEU A 507 7.23 -0.16 7.18
CA LEU A 507 8.44 0.49 7.71
C LEU A 507 8.92 -0.09 9.05
N THR A 508 8.16 -1.01 9.65
CA THR A 508 8.47 -1.72 10.90
C THR A 508 8.77 -0.78 12.08
N ILE A 509 9.63 -1.18 13.00
CA ILE A 509 10.00 -0.38 14.18
C ILE A 509 10.77 0.89 13.79
N GLY A 510 11.40 0.95 12.60
CA GLY A 510 12.18 2.10 12.14
C GLY A 510 11.39 3.41 12.11
N SER A 511 10.12 3.35 11.72
CA SER A 511 9.25 4.54 11.58
C SER A 511 8.37 4.81 12.79
N VAL A 512 8.55 4.10 13.91
CA VAL A 512 7.65 4.19 15.06
C VAL A 512 7.54 5.62 15.60
N GLY A 513 8.58 6.43 15.48
CA GLY A 513 8.52 7.86 15.82
C GLY A 513 7.48 8.63 15.01
N VAL A 514 7.38 8.39 13.69
CA VAL A 514 6.39 9.01 12.80
C VAL A 514 4.98 8.54 13.16
N LEU A 515 4.81 7.24 13.41
CA LEU A 515 3.53 6.67 13.85
C LEU A 515 3.04 7.29 15.16
N LEU A 516 3.94 7.50 16.13
CA LEU A 516 3.60 8.13 17.40
C LEU A 516 3.28 9.62 17.25
N PHE A 517 3.99 10.33 16.38
CA PHE A 517 3.71 11.73 16.04
C PHE A 517 2.27 11.88 15.50
N VAL A 518 1.92 11.10 14.47
CA VAL A 518 0.59 11.12 13.87
C VAL A 518 -0.47 10.61 14.86
N GLY A 519 -0.15 9.53 15.60
CA GLY A 519 -1.02 8.96 16.63
C GLY A 519 -1.42 9.96 17.70
N CYS A 520 -0.52 10.89 18.07
CA CYS A 520 -0.83 11.99 19.00
C CYS A 520 -2.02 12.84 18.51
N TYR A 521 -2.05 13.20 17.23
CA TYR A 521 -3.11 14.01 16.64
C TYR A 521 -4.42 13.24 16.46
N VAL A 522 -4.35 11.94 16.14
CA VAL A 522 -5.54 11.07 16.15
C VAL A 522 -6.12 10.98 17.57
N LEU A 523 -5.29 10.75 18.58
CA LEU A 523 -5.74 10.60 19.98
C LEU A 523 -6.34 11.88 20.55
N THR A 524 -5.74 13.03 20.28
CA THR A 524 -6.30 14.33 20.67
C THR A 524 -7.62 14.61 19.94
N SER A 525 -7.76 14.19 18.68
CA SER A 525 -9.02 14.24 17.94
C SER A 525 -10.11 13.37 18.55
N VAL A 526 -9.75 12.15 18.96
CA VAL A 526 -10.65 11.27 19.72
C VAL A 526 -11.11 11.96 21.00
N LEU A 527 -10.20 12.54 21.78
CA LEU A 527 -10.55 13.22 23.04
C LEU A 527 -11.45 14.46 22.83
N CYS A 528 -11.27 15.21 21.74
CA CYS A 528 -12.18 16.28 21.31
C CYS A 528 -13.60 15.75 21.09
N ILE A 529 -13.72 14.68 20.30
CA ILE A 529 -15.01 14.07 19.95
C ILE A 529 -15.70 13.54 21.22
N LEU A 530 -14.97 12.81 22.07
CA LEU A 530 -15.48 12.28 23.34
C LEU A 530 -15.99 13.38 24.28
N LYS A 531 -15.42 14.59 24.23
CA LYS A 531 -15.90 15.73 25.02
C LYS A 531 -17.28 16.22 24.58
N CYS A 532 -17.63 16.10 23.30
CA CYS A 532 -18.95 16.43 22.76
C CYS A 532 -19.99 15.32 23.01
N ILE A 533 -19.53 14.10 23.26
CA ILE A 533 -20.42 12.97 23.59
C ILE A 533 -20.85 13.00 25.07
N LYS A 534 -20.02 13.58 25.94
CA LYS A 534 -20.27 13.74 27.38
C LYS A 534 -21.42 14.71 27.62
#